data_AF-A0A2D7BZM7-F1
#
_entry.id   AF-A0A2D7BZM7-F1
#
_cell.length_a   1.000
_cell.length_b   1.000
_cell.length_c   1.000
_cell.angle_alpha   90.00
_cell.angle_beta   90.00
_cell.angle_gamma   90.00
#
_symmetry.space_group_name_H-M   'P 1'
#
loop_
_entity.id
_entity.type
_entity.pdbx_description
1 polymer ?
#
loop_
_entity_poly.entity_id
_entity_poly.type
_entity_poly.pdbx_seq_one_letter_code
_entity_poly.pdbx_strand_id
1 'polypeptide(L)' 'MMHYLIEALVKKLEGDIAIARANIQVYLDNAAGIGEHSDIVESIEGELGKIAEAEDKLNTALEHFGEKEDV' A
#
# COMPACT_ATOMS: atom_id res chain seq x y z
N MET A 1 17.12 16.11 -6.48
CA MET A 1 16.19 15.57 -7.49
C MET A 1 16.30 14.05 -7.49
N MET A 2 15.27 13.36 -7.00
CA MET A 2 15.17 11.90 -7.03
C MET A 2 15.18 11.36 -8.47
N HIS A 3 15.82 10.21 -8.71
CA HIS A 3 15.90 9.59 -10.03
C HIS A 3 14.51 9.17 -10.55
N TYR A 4 14.20 9.46 -11.82
CA TYR A 4 12.86 9.25 -12.39
C TYR A 4 12.31 7.82 -12.23
N LEU A 5 13.16 6.78 -12.36
CA LEU A 5 12.72 5.40 -12.16
C LEU A 5 12.39 5.10 -10.68
N ILE A 6 13.06 5.75 -9.73
CA ILE A 6 12.75 5.61 -8.31
C ILE A 6 11.45 6.35 -8.01
N GLU A 7 11.26 7.56 -8.55
CA GLU A 7 10.01 8.30 -8.42
C GLU A 7 8.81 7.51 -8.98
N ALA A 8 8.97 6.87 -10.14
CA ALA A 8 7.93 6.02 -10.71
C ALA A 8 7.60 4.79 -9.82
N LEU A 9 8.62 4.17 -9.22
CA LEU A 9 8.44 3.06 -8.28
C LEU A 9 7.72 3.53 -7.00
N VAL A 10 8.12 4.66 -6.43
CA VAL A 10 7.48 5.28 -5.26
C VAL A 10 5.99 5.48 -5.52
N LYS A 11 5.62 6.13 -6.63
CA LYS A 11 4.21 6.35 -7.01
C LYS A 11 3.42 5.05 -7.16
N LYS A 12 4.04 4.00 -7.69
CA LYS A 12 3.40 2.68 -7.82
C LYS A 12 3.13 2.05 -6.45
N LEU A 13 4.09 2.14 -5.52
CA LEU A 13 3.93 1.62 -4.16
C LEU A 13 2.86 2.40 -3.37
N GLU A 14 2.84 3.74 -3.49
CA GLU A 14 1.77 4.57 -2.93
C GLU A 14 0.39 4.20 -3.48
N GLY A 15 0.33 3.93 -4.79
CA GLY A 15 -0.88 3.43 -5.45
C GLY A 15 -1.32 2.06 -4.93
N ASP A 16 -0.39 1.12 -4.74
CA ASP A 16 -0.69 -0.20 -4.17
C ASP A 16 -1.27 -0.08 -2.75
N ILE A 17 -0.67 0.77 -1.92
CA ILE A 17 -1.15 1.06 -0.56
C ILE A 17 -2.56 1.65 -0.62
N ALA A 18 -2.80 2.62 -1.51
CA ALA A 18 -4.12 3.24 -1.67
C ALA A 18 -5.19 2.23 -2.11
N ILE A 19 -4.87 1.31 -3.03
CA ILE A 19 -5.77 0.25 -3.47
C ILE A 19 -6.12 -0.69 -2.31
N ALA A 20 -5.11 -1.18 -1.57
CA ALA A 20 -5.33 -2.10 -0.46
C ALA A 20 -6.16 -1.45 0.66
N ARG A 21 -5.88 -0.17 0.98
CA ARG A 21 -6.69 0.61 1.93
C ARG A 21 -8.14 0.78 1.45
N ALA A 22 -8.35 1.04 0.17
CA ALA A 22 -9.70 1.14 -0.39
C ALA A 22 -10.47 -0.19 -0.26
N ASN A 23 -9.82 -1.32 -0.56
CA ASN A 23 -10.42 -2.65 -0.38
C ASN A 23 -10.82 -2.90 1.07
N ILE A 24 -9.92 -2.65 2.03
CA ILE A 24 -10.21 -2.73 3.47
C ILE A 24 -11.41 -1.85 3.83
N GLN A 25 -11.44 -0.61 3.34
CA GLN A 25 -12.54 0.30 3.62
C GLN A 25 -13.89 -0.23 3.14
N VAL A 26 -13.94 -0.88 1.97
CA VAL A 26 -15.19 -1.50 1.49
C VAL A 26 -15.64 -2.63 2.43
N TYR A 27 -14.71 -3.47 2.91
CA TYR A 27 -15.04 -4.51 3.90
C TYR A 27 -15.56 -3.92 5.23
N LEU A 28 -15.03 -2.77 5.66
CA LEU A 28 -15.43 -2.09 6.90
C LEU A 28 -16.78 -1.37 6.79
N ASP A 29 -17.04 -0.68 5.67
CA ASP A 29 -18.23 0.17 5.50
C ASP A 29 -19.45 -0.61 5.02
N ASN A 30 -19.26 -1.58 4.13
CA ASN A 30 -20.38 -2.31 3.54
C ASN A 30 -19.92 -3.63 2.91
N ALA A 31 -19.68 -4.66 3.73
CA ALA A 31 -19.35 -6.01 3.25
C ALA A 31 -20.43 -6.64 2.34
N ALA A 32 -21.63 -6.05 2.28
CA ALA A 32 -22.74 -6.52 1.46
C ALA A 32 -22.49 -6.23 -0.03
N GLY A 33 -22.03 -7.24 -0.77
CA GLY A 33 -21.97 -7.22 -2.24
C GLY A 33 -20.68 -7.74 -2.86
N ILE A 34 -19.59 -7.89 -2.10
CA ILE A 34 -18.30 -8.45 -2.59
C ILE A 34 -18.31 -9.99 -2.62
N GLY A 35 -19.45 -10.59 -2.29
CA GLY A 35 -19.64 -12.03 -2.33
C GLY A 35 -19.46 -12.66 -0.97
N GLU A 36 -20.08 -13.81 -0.84
CA GLU A 36 -20.22 -14.68 0.32
C GLU A 36 -18.88 -15.25 0.83
N HIS A 37 -17.88 -14.40 1.07
CA HIS A 37 -16.64 -14.79 1.72
C HIS A 37 -16.83 -14.66 3.23
N SER A 38 -17.00 -15.80 3.90
CA SER A 38 -17.09 -15.95 5.36
C SER A 38 -15.89 -15.35 6.11
N ASP A 39 -14.78 -15.12 5.41
CA ASP A 39 -13.48 -14.82 6.00
C ASP A 39 -13.08 -13.35 5.76
N ILE A 40 -13.95 -12.43 6.18
CA ILE A 40 -13.72 -10.97 6.09
C ILE A 40 -12.40 -10.59 6.78
N VAL A 41 -12.09 -11.20 7.93
CA VAL A 41 -10.85 -10.94 8.67
C VAL A 41 -9.63 -11.42 7.88
N GLU A 42 -9.67 -12.61 7.28
CA GLU A 42 -8.59 -13.12 6.43
C GLU A 42 -8.37 -12.24 5.20
N SER A 43 -9.46 -11.73 4.61
CA SER A 43 -9.39 -10.80 3.49
C SER A 43 -8.74 -9.47 3.90
N ILE A 44 -9.11 -8.92 5.06
CA ILE A 44 -8.48 -7.72 5.62
C ILE A 44 -7.00 -7.96 5.93
N GLU A 45 -6.66 -9.13 6.51
CA GLU A 45 -5.26 -9.50 6.80
C GLU A 45 -4.43 -9.59 5.52
N GLY A 46 -4.98 -10.17 4.45
CA GLY A 46 -4.34 -10.23 3.14
C GLY A 46 -4.07 -8.85 2.53
N GLU A 47 -5.05 -7.94 2.58
CA GLU A 47 -4.85 -6.55 2.12
C GLU A 47 -3.86 -5.79 3.02
N LEU A 48 -3.88 -6.03 4.34
CA LEU A 48 -2.93 -5.44 5.28
C LEU A 48 -1.50 -5.92 5.01
N GLY A 49 -1.32 -7.19 4.63
CA GLY A 49 -0.02 -7.72 4.19
C GLY A 49 0.53 -7.01 2.96
N LYS A 50 -0.34 -6.67 1.99
CA LYS A 50 0.07 -5.87 0.80
C LYS A 50 0.51 -4.46 1.19
N ILE A 51 -0.17 -3.84 2.16
CA ILE A 51 0.23 -2.53 2.70
C ILE A 51 1.62 -2.66 3.33
N ALA A 52 1.82 -3.62 4.24
CA ALA A 52 3.10 -3.80 4.92
C ALA A 52 4.26 -4.02 3.93
N GLU A 53 4.08 -4.89 2.92
CA GLU A 53 5.10 -5.13 1.90
C GLU A 53 5.40 -3.89 1.06
N ALA A 54 4.37 -3.11 0.69
CA ALA A 54 4.55 -1.89 -0.08
C ALA A 54 5.20 -0.77 0.75
N GLU A 55 4.83 -0.63 2.01
CA GLU A 55 5.42 0.33 2.96
C GLU A 55 6.89 0.02 3.23
N ASP A 56 7.26 -1.24 3.46
CA ASP A 56 8.67 -1.64 3.63
C ASP A 56 9.50 -1.30 2.39
N LYS A 57 8.99 -1.60 1.19
CA LYS A 57 9.67 -1.26 -0.07
C LYS A 57 9.77 0.25 -0.27
N LEU A 58 8.71 0.98 0.05
CA LEU A 58 8.66 2.44 -0.08
C LEU A 58 9.69 3.08 0.86
N ASN A 59 9.69 2.69 2.13
CA ASN A 59 10.64 3.17 3.11
C ASN A 59 12.08 2.84 2.71
N THR A 60 12.35 1.61 2.26
CA THR A 60 13.67 1.21 1.75
C THR A 60 14.09 2.09 0.56
N ALA A 61 13.19 2.35 -0.39
CA ALA A 61 13.48 3.19 -1.54
C ALA A 61 13.79 4.64 -1.14
N LEU A 62 13.03 5.20 -0.20
CA LEU A 62 13.23 6.56 0.30
C LEU A 62 14.49 6.67 1.17
N GLU A 63 14.82 5.66 1.97
CA GLU A 63 16.03 5.66 2.80
C GLU A 63 17.32 5.67 1.95
N HIS A 64 17.34 4.88 0.87
CA HIS A 64 18.52 4.74 0.02
C HIS A 64 18.59 5.74 -1.13
N PHE A 65 17.44 6.21 -1.63
CA PHE A 65 17.37 7.01 -2.86
C PHE A 65 16.49 8.26 -2.72
N GLY A 66 15.87 8.47 -1.57
CA GLY A 66 15.18 9.71 -1.23
C GLY A 66 16.16 10.85 -0.97
N GLU A 67 15.65 12.07 -1.08
CA GLU A 67 16.46 13.26 -0.81
C GLU A 67 16.71 13.38 0.69
N LYS A 68 17.98 13.51 1.09
CA LYS A 68 18.28 14.08 2.40
C LYS A 68 18.14 15.58 2.26
N GLU A 69 17.24 16.19 3.03
CA GLU A 69 17.39 17.61 3.32
C GLU A 69 18.72 17.75 4.07
N ASP A 70 19.72 18.34 3.40
CA ASP A 70 20.94 18.80 4.05
C ASP A 70 20.52 19.92 5.01
N VAL A 71 20.32 19.57 6.30
CA VAL A 71 20.20 20.53 7.41
C VAL A 71 21.59 20.86 7.95
#